data_AF-B0CUR3-F1
#
_entry.id   AF-B0CUR3-F1
#
_cell.length_a   1.000
_cell.length_b   1.000
_cell.length_c   1.000
_cell.angle_alpha   90.00
_cell.angle_beta   90.00
_cell.angle_gamma   90.00
#
_symmetry.space_group_name_H-M   'P 1'
#
loop_
_entity.id
_entity.type
_entity.pdbx_description
1 polymer ?
#
loop_
_entity_poly.entity_id
_entity_poly.type
_entity_poly.pdbx_seq_one_letter_code
_entity_poly.pdbx_strand_id
1 'polypeptide(L)'
;MSGVKAELYKLETMVHTGKYDDGWEIADVRLSINELKEKFTKIEKSINTKRNTLGADGRLNLERLLGNKFLRLHVNALALKQHLRNRLQQRKFELDSLERDTAKLQPIVSKKLQEHSESQIKRKEPGIQKLAKKYNNLCSELEKMIKAKQSPRGARAPHKIATEGLFKLDVDDDIWQDVGLDDTDLSSENAIPQWLGNEDVRKGIKALLELDRCKEELRRLSYERSAMQEWLIEEWQCVIKGIENEQDINIIYQLDLRASFLAHVCLIWQDKVCLVIPHKSMDSSWGPTLDDLAHVRKIEMMEMVADQDSNTETVIAVNDDDDDEDDEDDEDEEEEDGEELELLEAVELLALSDEFRSGYNS
;
A
#
# COMPACT_ATOMS: atom_id res chain seq x y z
N MET A 1 -29.03 -20.15 -48.75
CA MET A 1 -30.12 -19.52 -47.95
C MET A 1 -31.38 -19.27 -48.78
N SER A 2 -31.30 -18.67 -49.98
CA SER A 2 -32.47 -18.42 -50.84
C SER A 2 -33.21 -19.69 -51.29
N GLY A 3 -32.49 -20.74 -51.72
CA GLY A 3 -33.10 -22.00 -52.21
C GLY A 3 -33.93 -22.76 -51.18
N VAL A 4 -33.38 -23.04 -49.99
CA VAL A 4 -34.09 -23.76 -48.91
C VAL A 4 -35.29 -22.97 -48.38
N LYS A 5 -35.21 -21.63 -48.36
CA LYS A 5 -36.34 -20.78 -47.97
C LYS A 5 -37.45 -20.82 -49.02
N ALA A 6 -37.09 -20.84 -50.31
CA ALA A 6 -38.05 -20.98 -51.40
C ALA A 6 -38.74 -22.36 -51.40
N GLU A 7 -38.02 -23.43 -51.08
CA GLU A 7 -38.57 -24.79 -50.94
C GLU A 7 -39.50 -24.91 -49.71
N LEU A 8 -39.13 -24.30 -48.57
CA LEU A 8 -40.02 -24.20 -47.41
C LEU A 8 -41.29 -23.42 -47.73
N TYR A 9 -41.20 -22.27 -48.42
CA TYR A 9 -42.39 -21.52 -48.85
C TYR A 9 -43.24 -22.30 -49.85
N LYS A 10 -42.64 -23.11 -50.73
CA LYS A 10 -43.36 -23.97 -51.66
C LYS A 10 -44.12 -25.08 -50.93
N LEU A 11 -43.51 -25.72 -49.93
CA LEU A 11 -44.16 -26.76 -49.13
C LEU A 11 -45.21 -26.19 -48.16
N GLU A 12 -44.97 -25.01 -47.57
CA GLU A 12 -45.96 -24.33 -46.73
C GLU A 12 -47.17 -23.84 -47.53
N THR A 13 -46.98 -23.41 -48.79
CA THR A 13 -48.10 -23.07 -49.70
C THR A 13 -48.84 -24.31 -50.20
N MET A 14 -48.18 -25.46 -50.38
CA MET A 14 -48.84 -26.76 -50.66
C MET A 14 -49.72 -27.22 -49.49
N VAL A 15 -49.29 -27.02 -48.24
CA VAL A 15 -50.12 -27.29 -47.05
C VAL A 15 -51.33 -26.35 -46.96
N HIS A 16 -51.18 -25.09 -47.34
CA HIS A 16 -52.27 -24.09 -47.30
C HIS A 16 -53.30 -24.25 -48.43
N THR A 17 -52.88 -24.70 -49.61
CA THR A 17 -53.73 -24.83 -50.80
C THR A 17 -54.40 -26.19 -50.93
N GLY A 18 -54.00 -27.18 -50.12
CA GLY A 18 -54.60 -28.52 -50.07
C GLY A 18 -54.41 -29.37 -51.35
N LYS A 19 -53.57 -28.89 -52.28
CA LYS A 19 -53.20 -29.60 -53.50
C LYS A 19 -51.84 -30.23 -53.30
N TYR A 20 -51.85 -31.52 -52.98
CA TYR A 20 -50.65 -32.33 -52.81
C TYR A 20 -50.26 -32.96 -54.15
N ASP A 21 -48.95 -33.11 -54.37
CA ASP A 21 -48.43 -33.84 -55.53
C ASP A 21 -48.81 -35.33 -55.43
N ASP A 22 -48.96 -36.02 -56.56
CA ASP A 22 -49.44 -37.42 -56.60
C ASP A 22 -48.59 -38.32 -55.67
N GLY A 23 -49.26 -38.91 -54.67
CA GLY A 23 -48.66 -39.83 -53.69
C GLY A 23 -48.14 -39.20 -52.39
N TRP A 24 -48.31 -37.89 -52.17
CA TRP A 24 -47.90 -37.23 -50.92
C TRP A 24 -49.09 -37.04 -49.98
N GLU A 25 -49.05 -37.65 -48.79
CA GLU A 25 -50.02 -37.37 -47.74
C GLU A 25 -49.65 -36.10 -46.96
N ILE A 26 -50.64 -35.51 -46.28
CA ILE A 26 -50.45 -34.32 -45.41
C ILE A 26 -49.33 -34.57 -44.37
N ALA A 27 -49.19 -35.81 -43.92
CA ALA A 27 -48.16 -36.23 -42.98
C ALA A 27 -46.75 -36.12 -43.58
N ASP A 28 -46.55 -36.54 -44.84
CA ASP A 28 -45.25 -36.55 -45.52
C ASP A 28 -44.75 -35.14 -45.84
N VAL A 29 -45.67 -34.25 -46.24
CA VAL A 29 -45.36 -32.83 -46.46
C VAL A 29 -44.97 -32.15 -45.16
N ARG A 30 -45.66 -32.45 -44.05
CA ARG A 30 -45.33 -31.90 -42.71
C ARG A 30 -43.99 -32.42 -42.20
N LEU A 31 -43.69 -33.70 -42.43
CA LEU A 31 -42.42 -34.32 -42.06
C LEU A 31 -41.26 -33.67 -42.83
N SER A 32 -41.43 -33.46 -44.14
CA SER A 32 -40.46 -32.78 -44.99
C SER A 32 -40.23 -31.31 -44.57
N ILE A 33 -41.28 -30.59 -44.17
CA ILE A 33 -41.16 -29.23 -43.61
C ILE A 33 -40.35 -29.24 -42.32
N ASN A 34 -40.61 -30.19 -41.41
CA ASN A 34 -39.88 -30.31 -40.16
C ASN A 34 -38.41 -30.65 -40.40
N GLU A 35 -38.11 -31.58 -41.31
CA GLU A 35 -36.73 -31.91 -41.69
C GLU A 35 -36.00 -30.71 -42.30
N LEU A 36 -36.66 -29.94 -43.16
CA LEU A 36 -36.06 -28.73 -43.74
C LEU A 36 -35.86 -27.62 -42.70
N LYS A 37 -36.77 -27.47 -41.72
CA LYS A 37 -36.61 -26.57 -40.58
C LYS A 37 -35.45 -27.01 -39.67
N GLU A 38 -35.29 -28.31 -39.43
CA GLU A 38 -34.13 -28.83 -38.70
C GLU A 38 -32.82 -28.61 -39.45
N LYS A 39 -32.79 -28.86 -40.77
CA LYS A 39 -31.61 -28.57 -41.60
C LYS A 39 -31.28 -27.09 -41.58
N PHE A 40 -32.29 -26.21 -41.66
CA PHE A 40 -32.12 -24.77 -41.57
C PHE A 40 -31.52 -24.34 -40.22
N THR A 41 -32.08 -24.79 -39.10
CA THR A 41 -31.56 -24.47 -37.77
C THR A 41 -30.15 -25.02 -37.54
N LYS A 42 -29.82 -26.20 -38.07
CA LYS A 42 -28.45 -26.76 -38.05
C LYS A 42 -27.47 -25.89 -38.86
N ILE A 43 -27.87 -25.44 -40.04
CA ILE A 43 -27.05 -24.55 -40.89
C ILE A 43 -26.89 -23.17 -40.22
N GLU A 44 -27.95 -22.61 -39.65
CA GLU A 44 -27.92 -21.33 -38.94
C GLU A 44 -27.01 -21.40 -37.70
N LYS A 45 -27.11 -22.47 -36.91
CA LYS A 45 -26.17 -22.74 -35.81
C LYS A 45 -24.73 -22.87 -36.31
N SER A 46 -24.49 -23.58 -37.41
CA SER A 46 -23.14 -23.72 -37.99
C SER A 46 -22.59 -22.40 -38.53
N ILE A 47 -23.44 -21.56 -39.11
CA ILE A 47 -23.05 -20.21 -39.55
C ILE A 47 -22.73 -19.35 -38.34
N ASN A 48 -23.54 -19.41 -37.28
CA ASN A 48 -23.31 -18.62 -36.07
C ASN A 48 -22.04 -19.07 -35.34
N THR A 49 -21.79 -20.38 -35.22
CA THR A 49 -20.53 -20.88 -34.64
C THR A 49 -19.34 -20.46 -35.48
N LYS A 50 -19.41 -20.57 -36.82
CA LYS A 50 -18.34 -20.08 -37.71
C LYS A 50 -18.13 -18.57 -37.58
N ARG A 51 -19.20 -17.79 -37.54
CA ARG A 51 -19.18 -16.32 -37.37
C ARG A 51 -18.54 -15.91 -36.04
N ASN A 52 -18.84 -16.65 -34.97
CA ASN A 52 -18.24 -16.48 -33.65
C ASN A 52 -16.76 -16.89 -33.64
N THR A 53 -16.40 -18.05 -34.22
CA THR A 53 -15.00 -18.49 -34.30
C THR A 53 -14.13 -17.57 -35.15
N LEU A 54 -14.71 -16.95 -36.18
CA LEU A 54 -14.03 -15.98 -37.04
C LEU A 54 -14.04 -14.56 -36.46
N GLY A 55 -14.75 -14.32 -35.34
CA GLY A 55 -14.83 -13.02 -34.69
C GLY A 55 -15.42 -11.90 -35.56
N ALA A 56 -16.19 -12.25 -36.61
CA ALA A 56 -16.63 -11.29 -37.62
C ALA A 56 -17.56 -10.21 -37.03
N ASP A 57 -18.45 -10.59 -36.10
CA ASP A 57 -19.29 -9.63 -35.37
C ASP A 57 -18.49 -8.78 -34.39
N GLY A 58 -17.46 -9.34 -33.76
CA GLY A 58 -16.54 -8.60 -32.90
C GLY A 58 -15.81 -7.51 -33.67
N ARG A 59 -15.31 -7.82 -34.87
CA ARG A 59 -14.63 -6.86 -35.75
C ARG A 59 -15.55 -5.76 -36.26
N LEU A 60 -16.76 -6.10 -36.72
CA LEU A 60 -17.74 -5.10 -37.17
C LEU A 60 -18.23 -4.21 -36.02
N ASN A 61 -18.40 -4.78 -34.83
CA ASN A 61 -18.73 -4.00 -33.64
C ASN A 61 -17.56 -3.09 -33.23
N LEU A 62 -16.32 -3.57 -33.30
CA LEU A 62 -15.13 -2.75 -33.03
C LEU A 62 -15.00 -1.61 -34.03
N GLU A 63 -15.19 -1.86 -35.33
CA GLU A 63 -15.18 -0.81 -36.36
C GLU A 63 -16.28 0.24 -36.11
N ARG A 64 -17.47 -0.20 -35.73
CA ARG A 64 -18.58 0.68 -35.34
C ARG A 64 -18.27 1.48 -34.07
N LEU A 65 -17.62 0.87 -33.08
CA LEU A 65 -17.22 1.51 -31.82
C LEU A 65 -16.05 2.50 -32.03
N LEU A 66 -15.08 2.14 -32.88
CA LEU A 66 -13.98 3.02 -33.33
C LEU A 66 -14.51 4.21 -34.14
N GLY A 67 -15.62 4.03 -34.86
CA GLY A 67 -16.32 5.12 -35.55
C GLY A 67 -16.99 6.12 -34.60
N ASN A 68 -17.24 5.74 -33.34
CA ASN A 68 -17.81 6.66 -32.35
C ASN A 68 -16.71 7.58 -31.78
N LYS A 69 -16.71 8.84 -32.23
CA LYS A 69 -15.78 9.87 -31.77
C LYS A 69 -15.80 10.04 -30.24
N PHE A 70 -16.99 9.91 -29.62
CA PHE A 70 -17.14 10.04 -28.17
C PHE A 70 -16.36 8.94 -27.43
N LEU A 71 -16.55 7.68 -27.82
CA LEU A 71 -15.89 6.54 -27.18
C LEU A 71 -14.37 6.59 -27.37
N ARG A 72 -13.88 6.99 -28.55
CA ARG A 72 -12.45 7.19 -28.76
C ARG A 72 -11.85 8.24 -27.82
N LEU A 73 -12.49 9.39 -27.68
CA LEU A 73 -12.00 10.46 -26.81
C LEU A 73 -12.06 10.04 -25.34
N HIS A 74 -13.07 9.28 -24.98
CA HIS A 74 -13.28 8.73 -23.64
C HIS A 74 -12.20 7.69 -23.26
N VAL A 75 -11.97 6.69 -24.10
CA VAL A 75 -10.90 5.69 -23.93
C VAL A 75 -9.52 6.35 -23.92
N ASN A 76 -9.29 7.34 -24.79
CA ASN A 76 -8.04 8.10 -24.80
C ASN A 76 -7.85 8.92 -23.52
N ALA A 77 -8.91 9.51 -22.97
CA ALA A 77 -8.85 10.24 -21.71
C ALA A 77 -8.52 9.29 -20.55
N LEU A 78 -9.14 8.11 -20.49
CA LEU A 78 -8.84 7.08 -19.49
C LEU A 78 -7.38 6.61 -19.59
N ALA A 79 -6.89 6.30 -20.79
CA ALA A 79 -5.51 5.88 -21.00
C ALA A 79 -4.50 6.96 -20.57
N LEU A 80 -4.78 8.24 -20.89
CA LEU A 80 -3.92 9.35 -20.47
C LEU A 80 -3.94 9.58 -18.96
N LYS A 81 -5.08 9.36 -18.32
CA LYS A 81 -5.21 9.44 -16.86
C LYS A 81 -4.42 8.34 -16.16
N GLN A 82 -4.51 7.10 -16.64
CA GLN A 82 -3.69 5.98 -16.14
C GLN A 82 -2.20 6.25 -16.34
N HIS A 83 -1.82 6.76 -17.52
CA HIS A 83 -0.43 7.14 -17.77
C HIS A 83 0.02 8.27 -16.83
N LEU A 84 -0.82 9.26 -16.55
CA LEU A 84 -0.51 10.34 -15.62
C LEU A 84 -0.32 9.82 -14.19
N ARG A 85 -1.20 8.94 -13.70
CA ARG A 85 -1.06 8.26 -12.40
C ARG A 85 0.26 7.51 -12.29
N ASN A 86 0.60 6.71 -13.30
CA ASN A 86 1.86 5.94 -13.30
C ASN A 86 3.08 6.86 -13.23
N ARG A 87 3.08 7.99 -13.96
CA ARG A 87 4.20 8.94 -13.90
C ARG A 87 4.31 9.65 -12.56
N LEU A 88 3.18 9.96 -11.92
CA LEU A 88 3.16 10.60 -10.60
C LEU A 88 3.60 9.63 -9.51
N GLN A 89 3.17 8.37 -9.58
CA GLN A 89 3.61 7.32 -8.68
C GLN A 89 5.11 7.03 -8.84
N GLN A 90 5.61 6.94 -10.08
CA GLN A 90 7.05 6.78 -10.35
C GLN A 90 7.85 7.94 -9.75
N ARG A 91 7.40 9.18 -9.93
CA ARG A 91 8.06 10.35 -9.33
C ARG A 91 8.10 10.26 -7.80
N LYS A 92 6.99 9.88 -7.15
CA LYS A 92 6.95 9.73 -5.69
C LYS A 92 7.94 8.67 -5.22
N PHE A 93 7.98 7.51 -5.87
CA PHE A 93 8.96 6.48 -5.54
C PHE A 93 10.41 6.89 -5.82
N GLU A 94 10.67 7.65 -6.89
CA GLU A 94 12.00 8.21 -7.15
C GLU A 94 12.43 9.15 -6.01
N LEU A 95 11.55 10.04 -5.53
CA LEU A 95 11.83 10.92 -4.38
C LEU A 95 12.03 10.13 -3.07
N ASP A 96 11.09 9.24 -2.73
CA ASP A 96 11.18 8.43 -1.51
C ASP A 96 12.44 7.55 -1.49
N SER A 97 12.89 7.05 -2.66
CA SER A 97 14.13 6.30 -2.78
C SER A 97 15.33 7.20 -2.52
N LEU A 98 15.37 8.39 -3.10
CA LEU A 98 16.46 9.35 -2.87
C LEU A 98 16.55 9.75 -1.41
N GLU A 99 15.43 10.04 -0.75
CA GLU A 99 15.40 10.38 0.69
C GLU A 99 15.97 9.24 1.57
N ARG A 100 15.69 7.99 1.23
CA ARG A 100 16.24 6.83 1.95
C ARG A 100 17.71 6.61 1.70
N ASP A 101 18.17 6.89 0.48
CA ASP A 101 19.57 6.69 0.11
C ASP A 101 20.45 7.84 0.65
N THR A 102 19.94 9.08 0.64
CA THR A 102 20.62 10.23 1.27
C THR A 102 20.68 10.10 2.79
N ALA A 103 19.65 9.54 3.43
CA ALA A 103 19.66 9.27 4.88
C ALA A 103 20.70 8.23 5.32
N LYS A 104 21.19 7.38 4.40
CA LYS A 104 22.19 6.33 4.70
C LYS A 104 23.63 6.76 4.41
N LEU A 105 23.83 7.81 3.61
CA LEU A 105 25.14 8.29 3.17
C LEU A 105 25.64 9.43 4.06
N GLN A 106 26.95 9.70 4.02
CA GLN A 106 27.52 10.83 4.74
C GLN A 106 27.01 12.18 4.18
N PRO A 107 26.83 13.22 5.02
CA PRO A 107 26.14 14.47 4.67
C PRO A 107 26.71 15.24 3.47
N ILE A 108 27.99 15.05 3.16
CA ILE A 108 28.69 15.79 2.08
C ILE A 108 28.45 15.13 0.72
N VAL A 109 28.49 13.79 0.67
CA VAL A 109 28.26 13.01 -0.56
C VAL A 109 26.76 13.00 -0.90
N SER A 110 25.89 13.04 0.11
CA SER A 110 24.44 13.04 -0.07
C SER A 110 23.94 14.32 -0.77
N LYS A 111 24.49 15.51 -0.44
CA LYS A 111 24.05 16.80 -1.03
C LYS A 111 24.25 16.86 -2.55
N LYS A 112 25.44 16.52 -3.05
CA LYS A 112 25.72 16.56 -4.51
C LYS A 112 24.86 15.55 -5.29
N LEU A 113 24.67 14.34 -4.74
CA LEU A 113 23.84 13.32 -5.37
C LEU A 113 22.34 13.71 -5.35
N GLN A 114 21.91 14.36 -4.26
CA GLN A 114 20.57 14.90 -4.13
C GLN A 114 20.33 16.02 -5.15
N GLU A 115 21.21 17.00 -5.29
CA GLU A 115 21.09 18.08 -6.27
C GLU A 115 20.99 17.56 -7.70
N HIS A 116 21.88 16.63 -8.08
CA HIS A 116 21.86 16.02 -9.40
C HIS A 116 20.54 15.27 -9.64
N SER A 117 20.09 14.47 -8.67
CA SER A 117 18.86 13.67 -8.81
C SER A 117 17.59 14.51 -8.79
N GLU A 118 17.54 15.53 -7.93
CA GLU A 118 16.48 16.54 -7.91
C GLU A 118 16.41 17.29 -9.24
N SER A 119 17.56 17.64 -9.85
CA SER A 119 17.59 18.28 -11.16
C SER A 119 17.00 17.38 -12.25
N GLN A 120 17.25 16.06 -12.19
CA GLN A 120 16.66 15.10 -13.13
C GLN A 120 15.15 14.96 -12.93
N ILE A 121 14.68 14.98 -11.68
CA ILE A 121 13.24 14.95 -11.36
C ILE A 121 12.57 16.23 -11.86
N LYS A 122 13.17 17.40 -11.61
CA LYS A 122 12.72 18.72 -12.10
C LYS A 122 12.60 18.76 -13.64
N ARG A 123 13.52 18.11 -14.37
CA ARG A 123 13.44 17.99 -15.84
C ARG A 123 12.23 17.18 -16.35
N LYS A 124 11.73 16.21 -15.56
CA LYS A 124 10.57 15.38 -15.93
C LYS A 124 9.21 16.09 -15.68
N GLU A 125 9.18 17.10 -14.80
CA GLU A 125 7.98 17.87 -14.42
C GLU A 125 7.20 18.49 -15.58
N PRO A 126 7.83 19.22 -16.52
CA PRO A 126 7.09 19.82 -17.62
C PRO A 126 6.45 18.77 -18.51
N GLY A 127 7.01 17.56 -18.59
CA GLY A 127 6.42 16.42 -19.31
C GLY A 127 5.12 15.94 -18.67
N ILE A 128 5.07 15.88 -17.34
CA ILE A 128 3.89 15.48 -16.55
C ILE A 128 2.81 16.57 -16.63
N GLN A 129 3.19 17.85 -16.51
CA GLN A 129 2.25 18.97 -16.67
C GLN A 129 1.65 19.04 -18.09
N LYS A 130 2.45 18.78 -19.14
CA LYS A 130 1.95 18.67 -20.53
C LYS A 130 0.92 17.55 -20.68
N LEU A 131 1.14 16.42 -20.01
CA LEU A 131 0.21 15.29 -20.01
C LEU A 131 -1.12 15.64 -19.32
N ALA A 132 -1.06 16.32 -18.17
CA ALA A 132 -2.24 16.82 -17.46
C ALA A 132 -3.03 17.83 -18.30
N LYS A 133 -2.34 18.78 -18.96
CA LYS A 133 -2.98 19.72 -19.90
C LYS A 133 -3.67 19.00 -21.06
N LYS A 134 -3.04 17.97 -21.63
CA LYS A 134 -3.63 17.15 -22.69
C LYS A 134 -4.90 16.43 -22.22
N TYR A 135 -4.89 15.88 -21.01
CA TYR A 135 -6.06 15.27 -20.39
C TYR A 135 -7.20 16.28 -20.17
N ASN A 136 -6.90 17.46 -19.62
CA ASN A 136 -7.90 18.52 -19.40
C ASN A 136 -8.54 19.04 -20.70
N ASN A 137 -7.77 19.09 -21.78
CA ASN A 137 -8.28 19.41 -23.11
C ASN A 137 -9.29 18.36 -23.60
N LEU A 138 -9.01 17.07 -23.41
CA LEU A 138 -9.94 16.00 -23.75
C LEU A 138 -11.18 16.01 -22.87
N CYS A 139 -11.05 16.29 -21.58
CA CYS A 139 -12.19 16.46 -20.68
C CYS A 139 -13.10 17.60 -21.14
N SER A 140 -12.52 18.70 -21.61
CA SER A 140 -13.28 19.83 -22.17
C SER A 140 -13.96 19.49 -23.50
N GLU A 141 -13.35 18.66 -24.34
CA GLU A 141 -13.98 18.15 -25.57
C GLU A 141 -15.13 17.17 -25.27
N LEU A 142 -14.96 16.29 -24.28
CA LEU A 142 -16.00 15.39 -23.78
C LEU A 142 -17.18 16.18 -23.20
N GLU A 143 -16.92 17.21 -22.38
CA GLU A 143 -17.94 18.09 -21.83
C GLU A 143 -18.75 18.80 -22.93
N LYS A 144 -18.08 19.25 -24.01
CA LYS A 144 -18.74 19.85 -25.19
C LYS A 144 -19.63 18.84 -25.92
N MET A 145 -19.18 17.60 -26.12
CA MET A 145 -19.98 16.56 -26.77
C MET A 145 -21.19 16.12 -25.94
N ILE A 146 -21.07 16.11 -24.61
CA ILE A 146 -22.17 15.84 -23.68
C ILE A 146 -23.22 16.96 -23.78
N LYS A 147 -22.80 18.23 -23.75
CA LYS A 147 -23.70 19.38 -23.96
C LYS A 147 -24.39 19.34 -25.34
N ALA A 148 -23.68 18.86 -26.37
CA ALA A 148 -24.21 18.67 -27.72
C ALA A 148 -25.11 17.43 -27.90
N LYS A 149 -25.35 16.64 -26.85
CA LYS A 149 -26.15 15.38 -26.87
C LYS A 149 -25.65 14.32 -27.86
N GLN A 150 -24.36 14.32 -28.19
CA GLN A 150 -23.72 13.30 -29.03
C GLN A 150 -23.21 12.09 -28.22
N SER A 151 -23.50 12.08 -26.92
CA SER A 151 -23.07 11.06 -25.97
C SER A 151 -24.18 10.05 -25.67
N PRO A 152 -23.85 8.82 -25.23
CA PRO A 152 -24.82 7.88 -24.69
C PRO A 152 -25.64 8.49 -23.55
N ARG A 153 -26.89 8.04 -23.38
CA ARG A 153 -27.78 8.53 -22.31
C ARG A 153 -27.14 8.28 -20.95
N GLY A 154 -27.02 9.32 -20.13
CA GLY A 154 -26.43 9.24 -18.78
C GLY A 154 -24.91 9.44 -18.70
N ALA A 155 -24.23 9.77 -19.81
CA ALA A 155 -22.79 10.04 -19.78
C ALA A 155 -22.45 11.24 -18.86
N ARG A 156 -21.61 11.00 -17.85
CA ARG A 156 -21.09 12.03 -16.94
C ARG A 156 -19.74 12.52 -17.43
N ALA A 157 -19.50 13.84 -17.34
CA ALA A 157 -18.22 14.41 -17.75
C ALA A 157 -17.12 14.04 -16.73
N PRO A 158 -15.91 13.65 -17.18
CA PRO A 158 -14.78 13.42 -16.29
C PRO A 158 -14.34 14.71 -15.58
N HIS A 159 -13.85 14.59 -14.33
CA HIS A 159 -13.28 15.71 -13.59
C HIS A 159 -11.95 16.16 -14.21
N LYS A 160 -11.75 17.49 -14.26
CA LYS A 160 -10.51 18.11 -14.74
C LYS A 160 -9.49 18.09 -13.60
N ILE A 161 -8.24 17.81 -13.93
CA ILE A 161 -7.16 17.76 -12.93
C ILE A 161 -6.61 19.16 -12.74
N ALA A 162 -6.58 19.66 -11.50
CA ALA A 162 -5.90 20.91 -11.19
C ALA A 162 -4.42 20.80 -11.55
N THR A 163 -3.92 21.71 -12.39
CA THR A 163 -2.49 21.75 -12.74
C THR A 163 -1.66 22.39 -11.63
N GLU A 164 -2.30 23.23 -10.82
CA GLU A 164 -1.74 23.81 -9.61
C GLU A 164 -1.78 22.74 -8.51
N GLY A 165 -0.63 22.39 -7.93
CA GLY A 165 -0.55 21.35 -6.89
C GLY A 165 -0.46 19.90 -7.38
N LEU A 166 -0.31 19.64 -8.69
CA LEU A 166 -0.25 18.27 -9.27
C LEU A 166 0.80 17.33 -8.62
N PHE A 167 1.84 17.90 -8.01
CA PHE A 167 2.91 17.15 -7.36
C PHE A 167 2.72 16.96 -5.85
N LYS A 168 1.77 17.68 -5.23
CA LYS A 168 1.34 17.50 -3.84
C LYS A 168 0.25 16.43 -3.78
N LEU A 169 0.60 15.22 -4.22
CA LEU A 169 -0.32 14.09 -4.33
C LEU A 169 -0.95 13.76 -2.98
N ASP A 170 -2.23 14.08 -2.84
CA ASP A 170 -3.05 13.67 -1.70
C ASP A 170 -3.95 12.48 -2.07
N VAL A 171 -4.43 11.75 -1.07
CA VAL A 171 -5.33 10.60 -1.21
C VAL A 171 -6.67 11.02 -1.82
N ASP A 172 -7.10 12.25 -1.55
CA ASP A 172 -8.39 12.80 -1.99
C ASP A 172 -8.35 13.48 -3.37
N ASP A 173 -7.20 13.50 -4.05
CA ASP A 173 -7.06 14.17 -5.34
C ASP A 173 -7.97 13.55 -6.42
N ASP A 174 -8.59 14.41 -7.24
CA ASP A 174 -9.45 14.03 -8.39
C ASP A 174 -8.78 13.09 -9.39
N ILE A 175 -7.44 13.03 -9.36
CA ILE A 175 -6.69 12.10 -10.17
C ILE A 175 -7.02 10.64 -9.83
N TRP A 176 -7.43 10.32 -8.60
CA TRP A 176 -7.74 8.95 -8.16
C TRP A 176 -9.17 8.49 -8.47
N GLN A 177 -10.09 9.42 -8.77
CA GLN A 177 -11.51 9.08 -8.99
C GLN A 177 -11.85 8.89 -10.47
N ASP A 178 -12.20 7.68 -10.95
CA ASP A 178 -12.56 7.41 -12.35
C ASP A 178 -14.01 7.75 -12.75
N VAL A 179 -14.54 8.82 -12.17
CA VAL A 179 -15.92 9.28 -12.42
C VAL A 179 -16.14 9.57 -13.90
N GLY A 180 -17.05 8.81 -14.50
CA GLY A 180 -17.45 8.99 -15.89
C GLY A 180 -16.40 8.55 -16.92
N LEU A 181 -15.34 7.84 -16.51
CA LEU A 181 -14.34 7.22 -17.38
C LEU A 181 -14.38 5.69 -17.35
N ASP A 182 -14.89 5.08 -16.29
CA ASP A 182 -15.01 3.65 -16.18
C ASP A 182 -16.44 3.16 -16.52
N ASP A 183 -16.55 2.20 -17.45
CA ASP A 183 -17.81 1.53 -17.80
C ASP A 183 -18.21 0.49 -16.74
N THR A 184 -17.32 0.20 -15.78
CA THR A 184 -17.61 -0.73 -14.68
C THR A 184 -18.74 -0.22 -13.77
N ASP A 185 -18.99 1.09 -13.72
CA ASP A 185 -20.11 1.69 -12.97
C ASP A 185 -21.49 1.46 -13.62
N LEU A 186 -21.54 1.05 -14.90
CA LEU A 186 -22.80 0.77 -15.61
C LEU A 186 -23.22 -0.71 -15.52
N SER A 187 -22.33 -1.58 -15.03
CA SER A 187 -22.69 -2.97 -14.78
C SER A 187 -23.52 -3.02 -13.51
N SER A 188 -24.80 -3.34 -13.66
CA SER A 188 -25.79 -3.48 -12.59
C SER A 188 -25.53 -4.65 -11.63
N GLU A 189 -24.26 -5.04 -11.46
CA GLU A 189 -23.71 -5.95 -10.46
C GLU A 189 -22.89 -5.20 -9.38
N ASN A 190 -22.67 -3.90 -9.54
CA ASN A 190 -22.05 -3.03 -8.52
C ASN A 190 -23.06 -2.63 -7.43
N ALA A 191 -23.54 -3.60 -6.66
CA ALA A 191 -23.95 -3.29 -5.30
C ALA A 191 -22.73 -2.68 -4.59
N ILE A 192 -22.89 -1.50 -3.96
CA ILE A 192 -21.84 -0.88 -3.14
C ILE A 192 -21.20 -1.99 -2.31
N PRO A 193 -19.87 -2.21 -2.41
CA PRO A 193 -19.21 -3.30 -1.72
C PRO A 193 -19.65 -3.31 -0.26
N GLN A 194 -19.98 -4.49 0.29
CA GLN A 194 -20.63 -4.55 1.60
C GLN A 194 -19.77 -3.93 2.71
N TRP A 195 -18.44 -3.97 2.59
CA TRP A 195 -17.52 -3.28 3.50
C TRP A 195 -17.59 -1.75 3.42
N LEU A 196 -18.18 -1.18 2.36
CA LEU A 196 -18.39 0.26 2.18
C LEU A 196 -19.83 0.66 2.53
N GLY A 197 -20.82 -0.16 2.15
CA GLY A 197 -22.24 0.15 2.30
C GLY A 197 -22.93 -0.40 3.56
N ASN A 198 -22.37 -1.42 4.22
CA ASN A 198 -22.97 -2.04 5.39
C ASN A 198 -22.17 -1.73 6.66
N GLU A 199 -22.80 -1.02 7.60
CA GLU A 199 -22.19 -0.62 8.87
C GLU A 199 -21.78 -1.81 9.74
N ASP A 200 -22.56 -2.89 9.73
CA ASP A 200 -22.28 -4.08 10.54
C ASP A 200 -21.04 -4.81 10.03
N VAL A 201 -20.84 -4.84 8.70
CA VAL A 201 -19.64 -5.41 8.08
C VAL A 201 -18.41 -4.57 8.44
N ARG A 202 -18.52 -3.23 8.44
CA ARG A 202 -17.42 -2.35 8.86
C ARG A 202 -17.05 -2.55 10.33
N LYS A 203 -18.05 -2.61 11.20
CA LYS A 203 -17.84 -2.88 12.63
C LYS A 203 -17.22 -4.26 12.83
N GLY A 204 -17.68 -5.26 12.09
CA GLY A 204 -17.12 -6.62 12.11
C GLY A 204 -15.64 -6.66 11.69
N ILE A 205 -15.29 -5.98 10.59
CA ILE A 205 -13.89 -5.88 10.13
C ILE A 205 -13.02 -5.19 11.18
N LYS A 206 -13.48 -4.07 11.76
CA LYS A 206 -12.74 -3.37 12.81
C LYS A 206 -12.52 -4.24 14.04
N ALA A 207 -13.56 -4.92 14.52
CA ALA A 207 -13.47 -5.82 15.66
C ALA A 207 -12.53 -7.01 15.39
N LEU A 208 -12.53 -7.55 14.17
CA LEU A 208 -11.61 -8.62 13.78
C LEU A 208 -10.15 -8.14 13.78
N LEU A 209 -9.89 -6.97 13.20
CA LEU A 209 -8.54 -6.38 13.18
C LEU A 209 -8.05 -6.03 14.59
N GLU A 210 -8.93 -5.53 15.45
CA GLU A 210 -8.62 -5.26 16.85
C GLU A 210 -8.28 -6.55 17.61
N LEU A 211 -9.05 -7.61 17.40
CA LEU A 211 -8.78 -8.93 17.96
C LEU A 211 -7.43 -9.48 17.48
N ASP A 212 -7.11 -9.35 16.20
CA ASP A 212 -5.83 -9.80 15.66
C ASP A 212 -4.66 -8.96 16.20
N ARG A 213 -4.85 -7.65 16.36
CA ARG A 213 -3.89 -6.77 17.03
C ARG A 213 -3.69 -7.19 18.49
N CYS A 214 -4.76 -7.48 19.24
CA CYS A 214 -4.64 -7.98 20.61
C CYS A 214 -3.85 -9.29 20.68
N LYS A 215 -4.07 -10.23 19.74
CA LYS A 215 -3.27 -11.47 19.68
C LYS A 215 -1.81 -11.20 19.36
N GLU A 216 -1.52 -10.24 18.49
CA GLU A 216 -0.16 -9.82 18.19
C GLU A 216 0.52 -9.20 19.42
N GLU A 217 -0.13 -8.25 20.08
CA GLU A 217 0.39 -7.63 21.31
C GLU A 217 0.60 -8.65 22.42
N LEU A 218 -0.32 -9.60 22.60
CA LEU A 218 -0.13 -10.70 23.57
C LEU A 218 1.10 -11.56 23.25
N ARG A 219 1.33 -11.86 21.96
CA ARG A 219 2.55 -12.57 21.55
C ARG A 219 3.79 -11.72 21.83
N ARG A 220 3.75 -10.43 21.51
CA ARG A 220 4.86 -9.50 21.75
C ARG A 220 5.19 -9.41 23.25
N LEU A 221 4.19 -9.21 24.10
CA LEU A 221 4.34 -9.20 25.56
C LEU A 221 4.93 -10.51 26.09
N SER A 222 4.58 -11.65 25.49
CA SER A 222 5.16 -12.96 25.84
C SER A 222 6.66 -13.04 25.53
N TYR A 223 7.09 -12.47 24.40
CA TYR A 223 8.53 -12.34 24.07
C TYR A 223 9.23 -11.36 25.02
N GLU A 224 8.65 -10.19 25.25
CA GLU A 224 9.21 -9.16 26.14
C GLU A 224 9.35 -9.68 27.57
N ARG A 225 8.36 -10.39 28.12
CA ARG A 225 8.47 -11.07 29.42
C ARG A 225 9.66 -12.03 29.45
N SER A 226 9.83 -12.83 28.40
CA SER A 226 10.92 -13.80 28.33
C SER A 226 12.27 -13.09 28.30
N ALA A 227 12.40 -12.01 27.53
CA ALA A 227 13.62 -11.21 27.44
C ALA A 227 13.94 -10.51 28.78
N MET A 228 12.94 -9.96 29.47
CA MET A 228 13.12 -9.39 30.82
C MET A 228 13.64 -10.43 31.81
N GLN A 229 13.13 -11.66 31.72
CA GLN A 229 13.51 -12.76 32.59
C GLN A 229 14.92 -13.29 32.25
N GLU A 230 15.27 -13.42 30.96
CA GLU A 230 16.63 -13.75 30.50
C GLU A 230 17.65 -12.72 31.00
N TRP A 231 17.37 -11.43 30.77
CA TRP A 231 18.24 -10.33 31.20
C TRP A 231 18.46 -10.33 32.71
N LEU A 232 17.39 -10.47 33.50
CA LEU A 232 17.53 -10.43 34.96
C LEU A 232 18.33 -11.62 35.51
N ILE A 233 18.15 -12.81 34.93
CA ILE A 233 18.93 -14.00 35.30
C ILE A 233 20.42 -13.79 34.97
N GLU A 234 20.73 -13.28 33.78
CA GLU A 234 22.11 -13.04 33.36
C GLU A 234 22.80 -11.98 34.24
N GLU A 235 22.13 -10.84 34.45
CA GLU A 235 22.65 -9.76 35.30
C GLU A 235 22.85 -10.23 36.74
N TRP A 236 21.89 -10.97 37.30
CA TRP A 236 22.01 -11.53 38.64
C TRP A 236 23.23 -12.45 38.75
N GLN A 237 23.40 -13.37 37.80
CA GLN A 237 24.56 -14.26 37.78
C GLN A 237 25.89 -13.51 37.67
N CYS A 238 25.94 -12.44 36.86
CA CYS A 238 27.11 -11.59 36.74
C CYS A 238 27.46 -10.88 38.05
N VAL A 239 26.46 -10.32 38.75
CA VAL A 239 26.66 -9.64 40.04
C VAL A 239 27.13 -10.61 41.12
N ILE A 240 26.49 -11.78 41.25
CA ILE A 240 26.90 -12.80 42.22
C ILE A 240 28.31 -13.31 41.94
N LYS A 241 28.65 -13.62 40.69
CA LYS A 241 30.01 -13.99 40.30
C LYS A 241 31.02 -12.87 40.56
N GLY A 242 30.62 -11.62 40.41
CA GLY A 242 31.44 -10.45 40.74
C GLY A 242 31.77 -10.41 42.24
N ILE A 243 30.76 -10.61 43.09
CA ILE A 243 30.92 -10.67 44.55
C ILE A 243 31.83 -11.82 44.97
N GLU A 244 31.71 -12.99 44.33
CA GLU A 244 32.52 -14.17 44.66
C GLU A 244 34.00 -14.04 44.25
N ASN A 245 34.31 -13.29 43.19
CA ASN A 245 35.65 -13.21 42.61
C ASN A 245 36.44 -11.97 43.06
N GLU A 246 35.76 -10.92 43.51
CA GLU A 246 36.38 -9.65 43.88
C GLU A 246 36.94 -9.68 45.32
N GLN A 247 38.04 -8.96 45.56
CA GLN A 247 38.67 -8.90 46.89
C GLN A 247 38.52 -7.52 47.55
N ASP A 248 38.25 -6.47 46.76
CA ASP A 248 38.04 -5.13 47.29
C ASP A 248 36.66 -4.99 47.95
N ILE A 249 36.67 -4.70 49.26
CA ILE A 249 35.49 -4.50 50.10
C ILE A 249 34.57 -3.39 49.55
N ASN A 250 35.13 -2.33 48.97
CA ASN A 250 34.33 -1.23 48.44
C ASN A 250 33.54 -1.64 47.18
N ILE A 251 34.14 -2.47 46.34
CA ILE A 251 33.50 -2.97 45.12
C ILE A 251 32.44 -4.01 45.49
N ILE A 252 32.73 -4.90 46.43
CA ILE A 252 31.76 -5.86 46.97
C ILE A 252 30.53 -5.14 47.52
N TYR A 253 30.71 -4.07 48.32
CA TYR A 253 29.58 -3.30 48.85
C TYR A 253 28.71 -2.68 47.73
N GLN A 254 29.31 -2.17 46.66
CA GLN A 254 28.56 -1.65 45.51
C GLN A 254 27.82 -2.75 44.74
N LEU A 255 28.41 -3.93 44.63
CA LEU A 255 27.77 -5.09 44.02
C LEU A 255 26.61 -5.63 44.88
N ASP A 256 26.72 -5.60 46.21
CA ASP A 256 25.62 -5.94 47.13
C ASP A 256 24.45 -4.95 47.01
N LEU A 257 24.75 -3.66 46.85
CA LEU A 257 23.74 -2.64 46.59
C LEU A 257 23.04 -2.90 45.25
N ARG A 258 23.82 -3.25 44.21
CA ARG A 258 23.30 -3.61 42.88
C ARG A 258 22.45 -4.88 42.94
N ALA A 259 22.84 -5.90 43.70
CA ALA A 259 22.04 -7.10 43.92
C ALA A 259 20.71 -6.76 44.60
N SER A 260 20.74 -5.97 45.67
CA SER A 260 19.53 -5.51 46.36
C SER A 260 18.57 -4.77 45.41
N PHE A 261 19.10 -3.91 44.55
CA PHE A 261 18.32 -3.23 43.50
C PHE A 261 17.71 -4.22 42.49
N LEU A 262 18.50 -5.18 41.99
CA LEU A 262 17.99 -6.18 41.03
C LEU A 262 16.89 -7.07 41.65
N ALA A 263 17.00 -7.41 42.93
CA ALA A 263 15.97 -8.14 43.65
C ALA A 263 14.69 -7.31 43.85
N HIS A 264 14.79 -5.99 44.05
CA HIS A 264 13.63 -5.09 44.06
C HIS A 264 12.94 -5.02 42.70
N VAL A 265 13.72 -4.83 41.63
CA VAL A 265 13.21 -4.84 40.24
C VAL A 265 12.52 -6.16 39.92
N CYS A 266 13.08 -7.29 40.39
CA CYS A 266 12.50 -8.61 40.26
C CYS A 266 11.08 -8.68 40.85
N LEU A 267 10.88 -8.18 42.08
CA LEU A 267 9.57 -8.18 42.74
C LEU A 267 8.53 -7.38 41.96
N ILE A 268 8.90 -6.18 41.51
CA ILE A 268 8.01 -5.32 40.73
C ILE A 268 7.62 -6.00 39.41
N TRP A 269 8.60 -6.51 38.67
CA TRP A 269 8.35 -7.11 37.37
C TRP A 269 7.55 -8.41 37.47
N GLN A 270 7.81 -9.24 38.48
CA GLN A 270 7.02 -10.43 38.74
C GLN A 270 5.55 -10.10 39.03
N ASP A 271 5.28 -9.06 39.83
CA ASP A 271 3.92 -8.59 40.11
C ASP A 271 3.21 -8.09 38.85
N LYS A 272 3.85 -7.18 38.10
CA LYS A 272 3.24 -6.56 36.91
C LYS A 272 2.97 -7.52 35.77
N VAL A 273 3.81 -8.54 35.63
CA VAL A 273 3.79 -9.42 34.46
C VAL A 273 3.22 -10.80 34.81
N CYS A 274 2.74 -11.03 36.04
CA CYS A 274 2.28 -12.35 36.53
C CYS A 274 1.25 -13.06 35.64
N LEU A 275 0.39 -12.31 34.94
CA LEU A 275 -0.64 -12.84 34.06
C LEU A 275 -0.14 -13.15 32.63
N VAL A 276 1.04 -12.66 32.26
CA VAL A 276 1.60 -12.87 30.93
C VAL A 276 2.36 -14.19 30.94
N ILE A 277 2.03 -15.08 30.00
CA ILE A 277 2.70 -16.37 29.85
C ILE A 277 4.00 -16.14 29.07
N PRO A 278 5.16 -16.61 29.56
CA PRO A 278 6.42 -16.48 28.83
C PRO A 278 6.40 -17.32 27.54
N HIS A 279 7.09 -16.84 26.51
CA HIS A 279 7.12 -17.49 25.20
C HIS A 279 7.91 -18.80 25.26
N LYS A 280 8.96 -18.85 26.08
CA LYS A 280 9.79 -20.03 26.31
C LYS A 280 9.53 -20.59 27.71
N SER A 281 9.77 -21.89 27.87
CA SER A 281 9.81 -22.51 29.20
C SER A 281 11.02 -21.96 29.96
N MET A 282 10.75 -21.20 31.01
CA MET A 282 11.76 -20.52 31.83
C MET A 282 11.55 -20.90 33.30
N ASP A 283 12.63 -20.91 34.07
CA ASP A 283 12.55 -21.17 35.51
C ASP A 283 11.73 -20.09 36.22
N SER A 284 10.94 -20.50 37.21
CA SER A 284 10.09 -19.59 37.98
C SER A 284 10.88 -18.57 38.79
N SER A 285 12.14 -18.87 39.13
CA SER A 285 13.07 -17.94 39.77
C SER A 285 13.79 -17.12 38.71
N TRP A 286 13.58 -15.80 38.70
CA TRP A 286 14.22 -14.87 37.77
C TRP A 286 15.68 -14.51 38.17
N GLY A 287 16.39 -15.46 38.79
CA GLY A 287 17.74 -15.26 39.36
C GLY A 287 17.75 -15.26 40.89
N PRO A 288 17.23 -14.22 41.57
CA PRO A 288 17.21 -14.13 43.03
C PRO A 288 16.49 -15.31 43.69
N THR A 289 17.02 -15.78 44.82
CA THR A 289 16.36 -16.83 45.60
C THR A 289 15.15 -16.26 46.35
N LEU A 290 14.27 -17.15 46.81
CA LEU A 290 13.09 -16.76 47.59
C LEU A 290 13.50 -16.02 48.89
N ASP A 291 14.64 -16.38 49.46
CA ASP A 291 15.19 -15.73 50.64
C ASP A 291 15.67 -14.32 50.30
N ASP A 292 16.41 -14.11 49.20
CA ASP A 292 16.85 -12.77 48.76
C ASP A 292 15.66 -11.81 48.56
N LEU A 293 14.58 -12.32 47.96
CA LEU A 293 13.33 -11.57 47.74
C LEU A 293 12.61 -11.27 49.07
N ALA A 294 12.67 -12.18 50.05
CA ALA A 294 12.10 -11.96 51.38
C ALA A 294 12.89 -10.92 52.18
N HIS A 295 14.23 -10.86 52.02
CA HIS A 295 15.07 -9.83 52.64
C HIS A 295 14.74 -8.44 52.09
N VAL A 296 14.60 -8.28 50.78
CA VAL A 296 14.22 -6.99 50.16
C VAL A 296 12.82 -6.55 50.58
N ARG A 297 11.83 -7.45 50.57
CA ARG A 297 10.47 -7.14 51.04
C ARG A 297 10.44 -6.71 52.51
N LYS A 298 11.32 -7.26 53.34
CA LYS A 298 11.47 -6.88 54.74
C LYS A 298 12.11 -5.50 54.90
N ILE A 299 13.08 -5.16 54.04
CA ILE A 299 13.72 -3.84 54.01
C ILE A 299 12.70 -2.78 53.57
N GLU A 300 11.95 -3.00 52.49
CA GLU A 300 10.87 -2.10 52.05
C GLU A 300 9.83 -1.86 53.15
N MET A 301 9.41 -2.93 53.84
CA MET A 301 8.44 -2.83 54.93
C MET A 301 9.00 -2.08 56.15
N MET A 302 10.32 -2.12 56.38
CA MET A 302 10.98 -1.33 57.43
C MET A 302 11.17 0.13 57.02
N GLU A 303 11.46 0.39 55.74
CA GLU A 303 11.62 1.74 55.18
C GLU A 303 10.28 2.51 55.15
N MET A 304 9.19 1.84 54.77
CA MET A 304 7.83 2.41 54.84
C MET A 304 7.37 2.76 56.26
N VAL A 305 7.87 2.06 57.28
CA VAL A 305 7.59 2.35 58.70
C VAL A 305 8.44 3.54 59.18
N ALA A 306 9.65 3.72 58.66
CA ALA A 306 10.51 4.86 58.99
C ALA A 306 10.01 6.19 58.40
N ASP A 307 9.39 6.16 57.21
CA ASP A 307 8.81 7.35 56.57
C ASP A 307 7.53 7.86 57.26
N GLN A 308 6.83 7.01 58.02
CA GLN A 308 5.69 7.45 58.84
C GLN A 308 6.11 8.29 60.06
N ASP A 309 7.36 8.16 60.52
CA ASP A 309 7.89 8.91 61.67
C ASP A 309 8.66 10.19 61.25
N SER A 310 8.86 10.44 59.94
CA SER A 310 9.61 11.61 59.44
C SER A 310 8.75 12.78 58.94
N ASN A 311 7.42 12.73 59.11
CA ASN A 311 6.53 13.81 58.69
C ASN A 311 6.56 15.01 59.67
N THR A 312 7.72 15.68 59.75
CA THR A 312 7.86 17.03 60.30
C THR A 312 8.00 18.00 59.14
N GLU A 313 7.10 18.98 59.10
CA GLU A 313 7.02 20.07 58.11
C GLU A 313 8.40 20.59 57.68
N THR A 314 8.72 20.44 56.39
CA THR A 314 9.72 21.28 55.73
C THR A 314 9.01 22.07 54.64
N VAL A 315 8.61 23.28 55.00
CA VAL A 315 8.12 24.32 54.08
C VAL A 315 9.32 24.80 53.27
N ILE A 316 9.40 24.41 51.99
CA ILE A 316 10.39 24.95 51.07
C ILE A 316 9.78 26.17 50.39
N ALA A 317 10.39 27.32 50.67
CA ALA A 317 10.06 28.62 50.15
C ALA A 317 10.31 28.72 48.64
N VAL A 318 9.39 29.43 47.98
CA VAL A 318 9.45 29.87 46.58
C VAL A 318 10.53 30.95 46.46
N ASN A 319 11.44 30.79 45.51
CA ASN A 319 12.23 31.89 44.95
C ASN A 319 12.06 31.82 43.43
N ASP A 320 11.28 32.78 42.92
CA ASP A 320 11.35 33.28 41.54
C ASP A 320 12.66 34.06 41.40
N ASP A 321 13.40 33.83 40.31
CA ASP A 321 14.21 34.87 39.68
C ASP A 321 14.30 34.54 38.18
N ASP A 322 13.87 35.53 37.39
CA ASP A 322 13.91 35.66 35.94
C ASP A 322 15.36 35.72 35.43
N ASP A 323 15.59 35.39 34.14
CA ASP A 323 16.33 36.26 33.22
C ASP A 323 16.26 35.73 31.76
N ASP A 324 15.91 36.67 30.88
CA ASP A 324 15.74 36.63 29.42
C ASP A 324 17.07 36.83 28.64
N GLU A 325 16.94 36.98 27.31
CA GLU A 325 17.89 37.46 26.26
C GLU A 325 18.48 36.33 25.37
N ASP A 326 18.05 36.13 24.11
CA ASP A 326 18.08 36.93 22.84
C ASP A 326 19.10 36.25 21.89
N ASP A 327 18.64 35.67 20.76
CA ASP A 327 18.59 36.20 19.38
C ASP A 327 19.98 36.51 18.76
N GLU A 328 20.30 35.86 17.62
CA GLU A 328 20.92 36.50 16.44
C GLU A 328 21.00 35.53 15.23
N ASP A 329 20.56 36.06 14.08
CA ASP A 329 20.48 35.50 12.73
C ASP A 329 21.79 35.68 11.91
N ASP A 330 21.75 35.25 10.64
CA ASP A 330 22.56 35.67 9.48
C ASP A 330 23.94 34.95 9.27
N GLU A 331 24.42 34.60 8.07
CA GLU A 331 24.16 35.03 6.68
C GLU A 331 24.77 34.00 5.69
N ASP A 332 24.24 33.96 4.46
CA ASP A 332 24.73 33.16 3.32
C ASP A 332 25.97 33.77 2.63
N GLU A 333 26.94 32.95 2.19
CA GLU A 333 27.90 33.35 1.14
C GLU A 333 28.17 32.20 0.14
N GLU A 334 27.90 32.47 -1.14
CA GLU A 334 28.26 31.66 -2.31
C GLU A 334 29.70 32.02 -2.77
N GLU A 335 30.53 31.03 -3.10
CA GLU A 335 31.65 31.23 -4.03
C GLU A 335 31.83 30.01 -4.96
N GLU A 336 31.94 30.33 -6.25
CA GLU A 336 32.04 29.47 -7.42
C GLU A 336 33.47 29.61 -7.98
N ASP A 337 34.26 28.53 -8.00
CA ASP A 337 35.32 28.28 -9.00
C ASP A 337 35.90 26.87 -8.83
N GLY A 338 35.68 25.97 -9.80
CA GLY A 338 36.09 24.57 -9.70
C GLY A 338 36.26 23.81 -11.00
N GLU A 339 36.28 24.49 -12.16
CA GLU A 339 36.37 23.85 -13.47
C GLU A 339 37.72 23.13 -13.71
N GLU A 340 38.73 23.32 -12.87
CA GLU A 340 40.04 22.65 -13.01
C GLU A 340 40.14 21.32 -12.21
N LEU A 341 39.21 21.05 -11.28
CA LEU A 341 39.12 19.78 -10.54
C LEU A 341 38.43 18.66 -11.34
N GLU A 342 37.62 19.03 -12.33
CA GLU A 342 36.77 18.12 -13.10
C GLU A 342 37.56 17.16 -14.02
N LEU A 343 38.78 17.55 -14.43
CA LEU A 343 39.63 16.71 -15.28
C LEU A 343 40.49 15.71 -14.51
N LEU A 344 40.86 16.01 -13.25
CA LEU A 344 41.62 15.09 -12.40
C LEU A 344 40.72 13.97 -11.86
N GLU A 345 39.48 14.29 -11.49
CA GLU A 345 38.50 13.33 -10.98
C GLU A 345 38.03 12.35 -12.08
N ALA A 346 37.90 12.79 -13.33
CA ALA A 346 37.57 11.93 -14.46
C ALA A 346 38.67 10.90 -14.80
N VAL A 347 39.94 11.26 -14.58
CA VAL A 347 41.09 10.34 -14.78
C VAL A 347 41.16 9.31 -13.66
N GLU A 348 40.85 9.70 -12.41
CA GLU A 348 40.82 8.79 -11.27
C GLU A 348 39.64 7.79 -11.32
N LEU A 349 38.46 8.25 -11.74
CA LEU A 349 37.30 7.37 -11.96
C LEU A 349 37.52 6.35 -13.09
N LEU A 350 38.25 6.73 -14.14
CA LEU A 350 38.63 5.80 -15.20
C LEU A 350 39.62 4.74 -14.70
N ALA A 351 40.62 5.13 -13.91
CA ALA A 351 41.58 4.20 -13.31
C ALA A 351 40.90 3.20 -12.35
N LEU A 352 39.97 3.66 -11.50
CA LEU A 352 39.19 2.81 -10.59
C LEU A 352 38.25 1.85 -11.35
N SER A 353 37.71 2.28 -12.48
CA SER A 353 36.83 1.44 -13.32
C SER A 353 37.60 0.33 -14.04
N ASP A 354 38.87 0.57 -14.39
CA ASP A 354 39.75 -0.44 -15.02
C ASP A 354 40.26 -1.47 -14.00
N GLU A 355 40.52 -1.08 -12.75
CA GLU A 355 40.83 -2.02 -11.66
C GLU A 355 39.65 -2.95 -11.36
N PHE A 356 38.42 -2.41 -11.33
CA PHE A 356 37.21 -3.22 -11.15
C PHE A 356 36.98 -4.21 -12.30
N ARG A 357 37.35 -3.86 -13.53
CA ARG A 357 37.23 -4.78 -14.69
C ARG A 357 38.31 -5.86 -14.71
N SER A 358 39.51 -5.56 -14.23
CA SER A 358 40.61 -6.53 -14.15
C SER A 358 40.36 -7.61 -13.09
N GLY A 359 39.68 -7.26 -11.99
CA GLY A 359 39.34 -8.18 -10.89
C GLY A 359 38.31 -9.28 -11.21
N TYR A 360 37.63 -9.21 -12.36
CA TYR A 360 36.65 -10.22 -12.80
C TYR A 360 37.17 -11.21 -13.85
N ASN A 361 38.42 -11.06 -14.30
CA ASN A 361 39.02 -11.91 -15.34
C ASN A 361 40.26 -12.71 -14.87
N SER A 362 40.43 -12.94 -13.56
CA SER A 362 41.39 -13.91 -13.01
C SER A 362 40.71 -15.09 -12.33
#